data_AF-A0A916T827-F1
#
_entry.id   AF-A0A916T827-F1
#
_cell.length_a   1.000
_cell.length_b   1.000
_cell.length_c   1.000
_cell.angle_alpha   90.00
_cell.angle_beta   90.00
_cell.angle_gamma   90.00
#
_symmetry.space_group_name_H-M   'P 1'
#
loop_
_entity.id
_entity.type
_entity.pdbx_description
1 polymer ?
#
loop_
_entity_poly.entity_id
_entity_poly.type
_entity_poly.pdbx_seq_one_letter_code
_entity_poly.pdbx_strand_id
1 'polypeptide(L)'
;MPSRSDDNAIDKDPIDKDPIDKGPIDKDKGEHLPHLRADGAPPRPSWLPRQRRGITPQMIGRYPDYDVLENADTWDEMTRGVVLARLDPPGPLRFFEPSEEATLRAFCDVTTGQDEDPRVPVAESVDAKLADGKLDGFQYADMPDDRDTWHLVLAGLDESAHERFRTGFGQCRLDEQEQLVRDFAAGRLSGGSWNELNVSRAWSVCMRAILSGFYSHPWAWNEIGFGGPAYPRGYMRTGALNTTEPSESRGATQEDPVGTVRRESEEFPG
;
A
#
# COMPACT_ATOMS: atom_id res chain seq x y z
N MET A 1 3.73 -39.94 50.76
CA MET A 1 5.20 -39.78 50.73
C MET A 1 5.79 -40.98 50.02
N PRO A 2 6.86 -40.88 49.21
CA PRO A 2 7.37 -39.81 48.32
C PRO A 2 7.26 -40.25 46.81
N SER A 3 7.10 -39.36 45.82
CA SER A 3 8.05 -38.51 45.07
C SER A 3 8.98 -39.21 44.04
N ARG A 4 8.91 -38.72 42.78
CA ARG A 4 9.96 -38.64 41.72
C ARG A 4 10.56 -39.97 41.20
N SER A 5 10.98 -40.14 39.95
CA SER A 5 11.18 -39.33 38.74
C SER A 5 11.48 -40.34 37.62
N ASP A 6 10.88 -40.17 36.44
CA ASP A 6 11.55 -39.82 35.17
C ASP A 6 12.44 -40.91 34.57
N ASP A 7 12.04 -41.43 33.41
CA ASP A 7 12.90 -41.56 32.22
C ASP A 7 12.10 -42.17 31.07
N ASN A 8 11.61 -41.33 30.16
CA ASN A 8 11.44 -41.75 28.77
C ASN A 8 11.84 -40.58 27.88
N ALA A 9 13.08 -40.64 27.39
CA ALA A 9 13.65 -39.72 26.43
C ALA A 9 12.89 -39.87 25.10
N ILE A 10 12.11 -38.85 24.74
CA ILE A 10 11.70 -38.62 23.35
C ILE A 10 12.71 -37.64 22.79
N ASP A 11 13.53 -38.16 21.90
CA ASP A 11 14.43 -37.46 21.01
C ASP A 11 13.67 -36.33 20.30
N LYS A 12 13.98 -35.08 20.64
CA LYS A 12 13.50 -33.91 19.92
C LYS A 12 14.60 -33.51 18.97
N ASP A 13 14.48 -33.94 17.72
CA ASP A 13 15.21 -33.31 16.62
C ASP A 13 14.90 -31.80 16.65
N PRO A 14 15.92 -30.92 16.68
CA PRO A 14 15.68 -29.49 16.59
C PRO A 14 15.21 -29.19 15.17
N ILE A 15 14.00 -28.63 15.05
CA ILE A 15 13.54 -27.99 13.82
C ILE A 15 14.46 -26.78 13.61
N ASP A 16 15.43 -26.97 12.73
CA ASP A 16 16.31 -25.94 12.21
C ASP A 16 15.44 -24.89 11.52
N LYS A 17 15.29 -23.73 12.18
CA LYS A 17 14.62 -22.53 11.64
C LYS A 17 15.69 -21.54 11.19
N ASP A 18 16.60 -22.00 10.35
CA ASP A 18 17.37 -21.07 9.54
C ASP A 18 16.48 -20.52 8.42
N PRO A 19 16.53 -19.21 8.13
CA PRO A 19 15.84 -18.66 6.98
C PRO A 19 16.40 -19.35 5.74
N ILE A 20 15.52 -19.93 4.92
CA ILE A 20 15.91 -20.42 3.60
C ILE A 20 16.39 -19.19 2.82
N ASP A 21 17.71 -18.99 2.78
CA ASP A 21 18.38 -18.06 1.87
C ASP A 21 18.14 -18.58 0.45
N LYS A 22 17.00 -18.20 -0.11
CA LYS A 22 16.74 -18.37 -1.53
C LYS A 22 17.63 -17.36 -2.22
N GLY A 23 18.76 -17.86 -2.73
CA GLY A 23 19.71 -17.10 -3.52
C GLY A 23 19.06 -16.30 -4.67
N PRO A 24 19.83 -15.47 -5.38
CA PRO A 24 19.29 -14.50 -6.34
C PRO A 24 18.30 -15.15 -7.31
N ILE A 25 17.09 -14.57 -7.38
CA ILE A 25 15.98 -15.06 -8.20
C ILE A 25 16.45 -15.20 -9.66
N ASP A 26 16.28 -16.41 -10.21
CA ASP A 26 16.58 -16.74 -11.60
C ASP A 26 15.57 -16.04 -12.53
N LYS A 27 16.06 -15.04 -13.27
CA LYS A 27 15.24 -14.10 -14.05
C LYS A 27 14.81 -14.65 -15.42
N ASP A 28 15.42 -15.75 -15.85
CA ASP A 28 15.06 -16.42 -17.11
C ASP A 28 13.80 -17.28 -16.97
N LYS A 29 13.34 -17.48 -15.73
CA LYS A 29 12.11 -18.18 -15.40
C LYS A 29 11.04 -17.16 -15.00
N GLY A 30 9.89 -17.22 -15.67
CA GLY A 30 8.74 -16.32 -15.47
C GLY A 30 8.09 -16.40 -14.08
N GLU A 31 8.66 -17.15 -13.14
CA GLU A 31 8.21 -17.31 -11.75
C GLU A 31 8.24 -16.00 -10.95
N HIS A 32 8.98 -14.99 -11.43
CA HIS A 32 9.01 -13.65 -10.85
C HIS A 32 7.87 -12.74 -11.37
N LEU A 33 7.01 -13.20 -12.29
CA LEU A 33 5.89 -12.39 -12.80
C LEU A 33 4.66 -12.48 -11.88
N PRO A 34 3.92 -11.38 -11.64
CA PRO A 34 2.81 -11.32 -10.68
C PRO A 34 1.73 -12.40 -10.85
N HIS A 35 1.43 -12.80 -12.08
CA HIS A 35 0.39 -13.78 -12.40
C HIS A 35 0.87 -15.24 -12.47
N LEU A 36 2.17 -15.51 -12.28
CA LEU A 36 2.77 -16.84 -12.45
C LEU A 36 3.35 -17.42 -11.15
N ARG A 37 3.09 -16.79 -10.01
CA ARG A 37 3.56 -17.27 -8.70
C ARG A 37 2.59 -18.29 -8.10
N ALA A 38 3.15 -19.30 -7.43
CA ALA A 38 2.38 -20.37 -6.78
C ALA A 38 1.43 -19.86 -5.68
N ASP A 39 1.71 -18.68 -5.11
CA ASP A 39 0.88 -17.99 -4.10
C ASP A 39 0.20 -16.72 -4.63
N GLY A 40 0.50 -16.30 -5.86
CA GLY A 40 -0.04 -15.08 -6.48
C GLY A 40 0.41 -13.76 -5.82
N ALA A 41 1.32 -13.79 -4.85
CA ALA A 41 1.71 -12.61 -4.08
C ALA A 41 2.92 -11.88 -4.70
N PRO A 42 2.99 -10.54 -4.71
CA PRO A 42 4.25 -9.81 -4.91
C PRO A 42 5.30 -10.27 -3.89
N PRO A 43 6.57 -10.55 -4.30
CA PRO A 43 7.63 -10.77 -3.35
C PRO A 43 7.74 -9.52 -2.50
N ARG A 44 7.96 -9.70 -1.19
CA ARG A 44 8.35 -8.58 -0.33
C ARG A 44 9.44 -7.79 -1.05
N PRO A 45 9.35 -6.45 -1.12
CA PRO A 45 10.25 -5.60 -1.89
C PRO A 45 11.70 -5.58 -1.40
N SER A 46 12.13 -6.59 -0.62
CA SER A 46 13.50 -6.90 -0.21
C SER A 46 14.53 -6.94 -1.35
N TRP A 47 14.09 -7.10 -2.60
CA TRP A 47 14.95 -7.02 -3.79
C TRP A 47 15.25 -5.59 -4.24
N LEU A 48 14.49 -4.59 -3.76
CA LEU A 48 14.77 -3.18 -4.00
C LEU A 48 15.96 -2.72 -3.16
N PRO A 49 16.80 -1.81 -3.69
CA PRO A 49 17.87 -1.23 -2.91
C PRO A 49 17.29 -0.34 -1.79
N ARG A 50 18.08 -0.18 -0.72
CA ARG A 50 17.79 0.85 0.29
C ARG A 50 17.93 2.25 -0.31
N GLN A 51 17.01 3.13 0.05
CA GLN A 51 17.04 4.54 -0.29
C GLN A 51 18.26 5.21 0.36
N ARG A 52 19.03 5.95 -0.45
CA ARG A 52 20.25 6.67 -0.04
C ARG A 52 20.05 8.19 0.00
N ARG A 53 19.14 8.73 -0.83
CA ARG A 53 18.77 10.15 -0.82
C ARG A 53 17.27 10.33 -0.63
N GLY A 54 16.88 11.34 0.15
CA GLY A 54 15.47 11.55 0.51
C GLY A 54 14.89 10.42 1.34
N ILE A 55 13.56 10.42 1.46
CA ILE A 55 12.78 9.40 2.16
C ILE A 55 11.81 8.76 1.18
N THR A 56 11.71 7.44 1.24
CA THR A 56 10.63 6.62 0.64
C THR A 56 9.91 5.87 1.76
N PRO A 57 8.70 5.35 1.52
CA PRO A 57 8.11 4.39 2.44
C PRO A 57 9.11 3.26 2.71
N GLN A 58 9.31 2.90 3.98
CA GLN A 58 10.20 1.82 4.42
C GLN A 58 11.68 2.00 4.04
N MET A 59 12.10 3.17 3.54
CA MET A 59 13.46 3.43 3.04
C MET A 59 13.94 2.44 1.98
N ILE A 60 13.01 1.93 1.17
CA ILE A 60 13.27 1.10 -0.02
C ILE A 60 12.68 1.78 -1.24
N GLY A 61 13.30 1.62 -2.40
CA GLY A 61 12.81 2.29 -3.60
C GLY A 61 13.60 1.93 -4.84
N ARG A 62 12.95 2.05 -6.00
CA ARG A 62 13.59 1.80 -7.30
C ARG A 62 14.62 2.87 -7.67
N TYR A 63 14.54 4.05 -7.05
CA TYR A 63 15.38 5.21 -7.33
C TYR A 63 16.16 5.63 -6.08
N PRO A 64 17.14 4.82 -5.63
CA PRO A 64 17.80 4.99 -4.34
C PRO A 64 18.57 6.31 -4.19
N ASP A 65 18.96 6.95 -5.28
CA ASP A 65 19.69 8.22 -5.28
C ASP A 65 18.81 9.42 -5.64
N TYR A 66 17.49 9.24 -5.76
CA TYR A 66 16.56 10.28 -6.16
C TYR A 66 15.85 10.88 -4.94
N ASP A 67 15.75 12.21 -4.91
CA ASP A 67 14.91 12.94 -3.96
C ASP A 67 14.17 14.07 -4.68
N VAL A 68 12.85 13.93 -4.77
CA VAL A 68 11.94 14.89 -5.41
C VAL A 68 12.00 16.26 -4.74
N LEU A 69 12.34 16.33 -3.45
CA LEU A 69 12.43 17.59 -2.70
C LEU A 69 13.65 18.43 -3.11
N GLU A 70 14.67 17.84 -3.75
CA GLU A 70 15.76 18.61 -4.37
C GLU A 70 15.25 19.53 -5.50
N ASN A 71 14.04 19.26 -6.03
CA ASN A 71 13.38 20.10 -7.02
C ASN A 71 12.45 21.16 -6.41
N ALA A 72 12.31 21.26 -5.08
CA ALA A 72 11.29 22.09 -4.45
C ALA A 72 11.40 23.58 -4.82
N ASP A 73 12.61 24.10 -4.98
CA ASP A 73 12.86 25.50 -5.37
C ASP A 73 12.44 25.82 -6.81
N THR A 74 12.13 24.79 -7.60
CA THR A 74 11.67 24.95 -8.98
C THR A 74 10.16 25.02 -9.10
N TRP A 75 9.42 24.67 -8.05
CA TRP A 75 7.96 24.74 -8.05
C TRP A 75 7.50 26.16 -7.71
N ASP A 76 6.29 26.54 -8.16
CA ASP A 76 5.70 27.79 -7.69
C ASP A 76 5.45 27.77 -6.18
N GLU A 77 5.35 28.95 -5.58
CA GLU A 77 5.26 29.13 -4.13
C GLU A 77 4.05 28.41 -3.52
N MET A 78 2.90 28.44 -4.20
CA MET A 78 1.68 27.82 -3.69
C MET A 78 1.80 26.29 -3.69
N THR A 79 2.25 25.72 -4.82
CA THR A 79 2.47 24.28 -4.94
C THR A 79 3.54 23.81 -3.95
N ARG A 80 4.65 24.53 -3.84
CA ARG A 80 5.72 24.22 -2.87
C ARG A 80 5.18 24.23 -1.45
N GLY A 81 4.39 25.24 -1.08
CA GLY A 81 3.76 25.32 0.23
C GLY A 81 2.86 24.11 0.53
N VAL A 82 2.00 23.72 -0.42
CA VAL A 82 1.10 22.56 -0.25
C VAL A 82 1.88 21.25 -0.12
N VAL A 83 2.94 21.06 -0.92
CA VAL A 83 3.74 19.84 -0.90
C VAL A 83 4.55 19.72 0.39
N LEU A 84 5.20 20.80 0.83
CA LEU A 84 5.99 20.80 2.05
C LEU A 84 5.12 20.61 3.30
N ALA A 85 3.91 21.16 3.32
CA ALA A 85 2.97 20.96 4.43
C ALA A 85 2.58 19.49 4.65
N ARG A 86 2.71 18.62 3.64
CA ARG A 86 2.47 17.17 3.80
C ARG A 86 3.58 16.46 4.58
N LEU A 87 4.76 17.07 4.68
CA LEU A 87 5.91 16.52 5.41
C LEU A 87 5.86 16.89 6.91
N ASP A 88 5.00 17.81 7.30
CA ASP A 88 4.82 18.16 8.70
C ASP A 88 4.29 16.93 9.47
N PRO A 89 4.71 16.73 10.73
CA PRO A 89 4.19 15.65 11.55
C PRO A 89 2.66 15.70 11.60
N PRO A 90 1.97 14.58 11.31
CA PRO A 90 0.52 14.57 11.32
C PRO A 90 -0.04 14.89 12.72
N GLY A 91 -1.10 15.68 12.75
CA GLY A 91 -1.88 15.91 13.96
C GLY A 91 -2.82 14.74 14.30
N PRO A 92 -3.57 14.81 15.41
CA PRO A 92 -4.58 13.80 15.73
C PRO A 92 -5.69 13.75 14.68
N LEU A 93 -6.32 12.58 14.53
CA LEU A 93 -7.51 12.41 13.70
C LEU A 93 -8.65 13.33 14.19
N ARG A 94 -9.38 13.93 13.24
CA ARG A 94 -10.45 14.91 13.49
C ARG A 94 -11.83 14.38 13.14
N PHE A 95 -11.91 13.44 12.21
CA PHE A 95 -13.16 12.88 11.71
C PHE A 95 -13.46 11.52 12.35
N PHE A 96 -12.48 10.62 12.37
CA PHE A 96 -12.65 9.28 12.94
C PHE A 96 -12.63 9.26 14.46
N GLU A 97 -13.34 8.32 15.05
CA GLU A 97 -13.36 8.10 16.48
C GLU A 97 -12.08 7.39 16.97
N PRO A 98 -11.65 7.61 18.23
CA PRO A 98 -10.48 6.93 18.78
C PRO A 98 -10.53 5.39 18.70
N SER A 99 -11.73 4.80 18.75
CA SER A 99 -11.93 3.35 18.59
C SER A 99 -11.65 2.85 17.18
N GLU A 100 -11.77 3.71 16.16
CA GLU A 100 -11.60 3.35 14.76
C GLU A 100 -10.15 3.46 14.29
N GLU A 101 -9.32 4.22 15.01
CA GLU A 101 -7.96 4.58 14.61
C GLU A 101 -7.08 3.35 14.30
N ALA A 102 -7.11 2.32 15.15
CA ALA A 102 -6.29 1.13 14.95
C ALA A 102 -6.67 0.39 13.66
N THR A 103 -7.97 0.30 13.36
CA THR A 103 -8.48 -0.35 12.14
C THR A 103 -8.19 0.48 10.91
N LEU A 104 -8.38 1.81 10.98
CA LEU A 104 -8.06 2.73 9.89
C LEU A 104 -6.59 2.65 9.50
N ARG A 105 -5.68 2.74 10.47
CA ARG A 105 -4.23 2.70 10.22
C ARG A 105 -3.82 1.39 9.59
N ALA A 106 -4.21 0.26 10.19
CA ALA A 106 -3.92 -1.06 9.65
C ALA A 106 -4.49 -1.23 8.23
N PHE A 107 -5.70 -0.74 7.97
CA PHE A 107 -6.31 -0.85 6.65
C PHE A 107 -5.55 -0.03 5.59
N CYS A 108 -5.21 1.22 5.91
CA CYS A 108 -4.39 2.06 5.05
C CYS A 108 -3.00 1.45 4.80
N ASP A 109 -2.35 0.93 5.82
CA ASP A 109 -1.00 0.36 5.71
C ASP A 109 -1.00 -0.92 4.86
N VAL A 110 -1.95 -1.84 5.09
CA VAL A 110 -2.06 -3.07 4.29
C VAL A 110 -2.39 -2.75 2.83
N THR A 111 -3.30 -1.81 2.56
CA THR A 111 -3.69 -1.46 1.19
C THR A 111 -2.59 -0.74 0.41
N THR A 112 -1.65 -0.08 1.12
CA THR A 112 -0.51 0.63 0.52
C THR A 112 0.80 -0.13 0.62
N GLY A 113 0.81 -1.32 1.23
CA GLY A 113 2.00 -2.17 1.38
C GLY A 113 3.05 -1.60 2.34
N GLN A 114 2.61 -0.86 3.37
CA GLN A 114 3.47 -0.20 4.34
C GLN A 114 3.66 -1.03 5.61
N ASP A 115 4.58 -1.98 5.57
CA ASP A 115 4.78 -2.91 6.69
C ASP A 115 5.65 -2.32 7.80
N GLU A 116 6.54 -1.38 7.47
CA GLU A 116 7.54 -0.81 8.38
C GLU A 116 7.65 0.72 8.25
N ASP A 117 8.23 1.36 9.24
CA ASP A 117 8.53 2.79 9.19
C ASP A 117 9.76 3.09 8.31
N PRO A 118 9.82 4.29 7.69
CA PRO A 118 8.81 5.35 7.73
C PRO A 118 7.62 5.06 6.81
N ARG A 119 6.40 5.42 7.25
CA ARG A 119 5.16 5.28 6.47
C ARG A 119 4.62 6.65 6.05
N VAL A 120 4.04 6.72 4.85
CA VAL A 120 3.16 7.83 4.46
C VAL A 120 1.96 7.85 5.40
N PRO A 121 1.59 9.00 5.99
CA PRO A 121 0.45 9.14 6.90
C PRO A 121 -0.88 9.16 6.14
N VAL A 122 -1.23 8.03 5.52
CA VAL A 122 -2.41 7.90 4.66
C VAL A 122 -3.70 8.03 5.47
N ALA A 123 -3.74 7.44 6.67
CA ALA A 123 -4.89 7.54 7.57
C ALA A 123 -5.26 9.00 7.85
N GLU A 124 -4.27 9.85 8.11
CA GLU A 124 -4.45 11.27 8.38
C GLU A 124 -4.83 12.06 7.12
N SER A 125 -4.31 11.67 5.95
CA SER A 125 -4.76 12.26 4.69
C SER A 125 -6.23 11.94 4.40
N VAL A 126 -6.69 10.72 4.68
CA VAL A 126 -8.09 10.32 4.53
C VAL A 126 -8.96 11.07 5.53
N ASP A 127 -8.57 11.07 6.81
CA ASP A 127 -9.26 11.79 7.88
C ASP A 127 -9.43 13.27 7.55
N ALA A 128 -8.37 13.95 7.13
CA ALA A 128 -8.43 15.36 6.77
C ALA A 128 -9.35 15.61 5.57
N LYS A 129 -9.33 14.74 4.55
CA LYS A 129 -10.23 14.84 3.38
C LYS A 129 -11.70 14.73 3.80
N LEU A 130 -12.02 13.77 4.68
CA LEU A 130 -13.38 13.56 5.18
C LEU A 130 -13.81 14.70 6.12
N ALA A 131 -12.96 15.10 7.07
CA ALA A 131 -13.22 16.20 7.99
C ALA A 131 -13.53 17.51 7.25
N ASP A 132 -12.73 17.84 6.22
CA ASP A 132 -12.86 19.06 5.43
C ASP A 132 -14.01 18.99 4.40
N GLY A 133 -14.66 17.83 4.24
CA GLY A 133 -15.72 17.65 3.25
C GLY A 133 -15.26 17.70 1.80
N LYS A 134 -13.98 17.39 1.53
CA LYS A 134 -13.39 17.32 0.19
C LYS A 134 -13.75 15.98 -0.49
N LEU A 135 -15.05 15.67 -0.51
CA LEU A 135 -15.62 14.48 -1.14
C LEU A 135 -15.59 14.62 -2.67
N ASP A 136 -15.84 13.52 -3.37
CA ASP A 136 -15.65 13.47 -4.83
C ASP A 136 -16.84 14.02 -5.63
N GLY A 137 -17.83 14.61 -4.95
CA GLY A 137 -18.96 15.33 -5.54
C GLY A 137 -20.02 14.45 -6.19
N PHE A 138 -19.92 13.12 -6.04
CA PHE A 138 -20.94 12.16 -6.45
C PHE A 138 -21.03 10.99 -5.47
N GLN A 139 -22.18 10.34 -5.45
CA GLN A 139 -22.48 9.18 -4.61
C GLN A 139 -23.17 8.10 -5.46
N TYR A 140 -22.90 6.83 -5.20
CA TYR A 140 -23.66 5.75 -5.82
C TYR A 140 -25.07 5.68 -5.23
N ALA A 141 -26.09 5.43 -6.06
CA ALA A 141 -27.48 5.47 -5.63
C ALA A 141 -27.86 4.41 -4.56
N ASP A 142 -27.09 3.33 -4.44
CA ASP A 142 -27.28 2.23 -3.48
C ASP A 142 -26.26 2.25 -2.33
N MET A 143 -25.50 3.34 -2.18
CA MET A 143 -24.50 3.49 -1.12
C MET A 143 -24.91 4.62 -0.17
N PRO A 144 -24.53 4.55 1.11
CA PRO A 144 -24.49 5.70 2.00
C PRO A 144 -23.57 6.82 1.49
N ASP A 145 -23.54 7.96 2.17
CA ASP A 145 -22.52 8.99 1.91
C ASP A 145 -21.12 8.41 2.15
N ASP A 146 -20.08 9.00 1.55
CA ASP A 146 -18.70 8.53 1.70
C ASP A 146 -18.29 8.51 3.18
N ARG A 147 -18.73 9.46 4.01
CA ARG A 147 -18.42 9.51 5.45
C ARG A 147 -18.99 8.30 6.20
N ASP A 148 -20.27 8.00 5.99
CA ASP A 148 -20.95 6.87 6.62
C ASP A 148 -20.38 5.54 6.09
N THR A 149 -20.03 5.50 4.80
CA THR A 149 -19.37 4.35 4.18
C THR A 149 -18.06 4.02 4.88
N TRP A 150 -17.25 5.03 5.24
CA TRP A 150 -16.00 4.83 5.96
C TRP A 150 -16.22 4.22 7.36
N HIS A 151 -17.16 4.75 8.14
CA HIS A 151 -17.48 4.19 9.46
C HIS A 151 -17.96 2.72 9.35
N LEU A 152 -18.85 2.42 8.39
CA LEU A 152 -19.35 1.06 8.17
C LEU A 152 -18.27 0.09 7.69
N VAL A 153 -17.31 0.55 6.88
CA VAL A 153 -16.17 -0.27 6.45
C VAL A 153 -15.25 -0.61 7.62
N LEU A 154 -14.91 0.37 8.46
CA LEU A 154 -14.04 0.15 9.61
C LEU A 154 -14.71 -0.77 10.64
N ALA A 155 -15.99 -0.55 10.93
CA ALA A 155 -16.77 -1.46 11.77
C ALA A 155 -16.84 -2.87 11.17
N GLY A 156 -17.12 -3.00 9.88
CA GLY A 156 -17.20 -4.30 9.19
C GLY A 156 -15.87 -5.06 9.20
N LEU A 157 -14.74 -4.38 9.02
CA LEU A 157 -13.41 -5.00 9.11
C LEU A 157 -13.14 -5.52 10.52
N ASP A 158 -13.46 -4.73 11.54
CA ASP A 158 -13.28 -5.09 12.95
C ASP A 158 -14.20 -6.25 13.37
N GLU A 159 -15.47 -6.22 12.97
CA GLU A 159 -16.43 -7.31 13.16
C GLU A 159 -15.93 -8.61 12.51
N SER A 160 -15.44 -8.53 11.28
CA SER A 160 -14.91 -9.70 10.54
C SER A 160 -13.67 -10.29 11.20
N ALA A 161 -12.80 -9.42 11.73
CA ALA A 161 -11.62 -9.83 12.49
C ALA A 161 -12.02 -10.52 13.81
N HIS A 162 -12.99 -9.96 14.53
CA HIS A 162 -13.51 -10.55 15.76
C HIS A 162 -14.17 -11.91 15.52
N GLU A 163 -14.91 -12.07 14.41
CA GLU A 163 -15.53 -13.34 14.05
C GLU A 163 -14.50 -14.42 13.72
N ARG A 164 -13.51 -14.09 12.87
CA ARG A 164 -12.56 -15.07 12.32
C ARG A 164 -11.34 -15.33 13.19
N PHE A 165 -10.86 -14.31 13.89
CA PHE A 165 -9.57 -14.32 14.60
C PHE A 165 -9.68 -13.96 16.09
N ARG A 166 -10.89 -13.65 16.58
CA ARG A 166 -11.17 -13.34 18.00
C ARG A 166 -10.43 -12.13 18.55
N THR A 167 -10.00 -11.22 17.68
CA THR A 167 -9.36 -9.94 18.02
C THR A 167 -9.83 -8.86 17.04
N GLY A 168 -9.65 -7.58 17.40
CA GLY A 168 -9.93 -6.46 16.50
C GLY A 168 -8.95 -6.43 15.32
N PHE A 169 -9.36 -5.81 14.22
CA PHE A 169 -8.61 -5.84 12.95
C PHE A 169 -7.22 -5.21 13.11
N GLY A 170 -7.13 -4.08 13.82
CA GLY A 170 -5.85 -3.40 14.08
C GLY A 170 -4.86 -4.22 14.91
N GLN A 171 -5.32 -5.27 15.62
CA GLN A 171 -4.48 -6.16 16.43
C GLN A 171 -4.23 -7.53 15.79
N CYS A 172 -4.87 -7.83 14.65
CA CYS A 172 -4.59 -9.04 13.88
C CYS A 172 -3.12 -9.09 13.41
N ARG A 173 -2.64 -10.31 13.13
CA ARG A 173 -1.36 -10.48 12.44
C ARG A 173 -1.47 -9.96 11.01
N LEU A 174 -0.35 -9.54 10.42
CA LEU A 174 -0.33 -8.97 9.07
C LEU A 174 -0.99 -9.88 8.02
N ASP A 175 -0.72 -11.19 8.07
CA ASP A 175 -1.31 -12.17 7.15
C ASP A 175 -2.85 -12.28 7.28
N GLU A 176 -3.37 -12.09 8.49
CA GLU A 176 -4.81 -12.07 8.78
C GLU A 176 -5.47 -10.77 8.30
N GLN A 177 -4.81 -9.63 8.51
CA GLN A 177 -5.27 -8.33 8.00
C GLN A 177 -5.31 -8.35 6.46
N GLU A 178 -4.22 -8.81 5.82
CA GLU A 178 -4.17 -8.97 4.37
C GLU A 178 -5.24 -9.91 3.84
N GLN A 179 -5.56 -11.00 4.55
CA GLN A 179 -6.61 -11.91 4.15
C GLN A 179 -7.98 -11.22 4.12
N LEU A 180 -8.32 -10.46 5.15
CA LEU A 180 -9.57 -9.69 5.21
C LEU A 180 -9.61 -8.59 4.15
N VAL A 181 -8.51 -7.87 3.94
CA VAL A 181 -8.42 -6.84 2.87
C VAL A 181 -8.57 -7.46 1.48
N ARG A 182 -7.98 -8.64 1.23
CA ARG A 182 -8.17 -9.41 -0.02
C ARG A 182 -9.64 -9.83 -0.21
N ASP A 183 -10.30 -10.26 0.85
CA ASP A 183 -11.73 -10.60 0.79
C ASP A 183 -12.61 -9.37 0.57
N PHE A 184 -12.27 -8.24 1.18
CA PHE A 184 -12.95 -6.96 0.96
C PHE A 184 -12.81 -6.49 -0.49
N ALA A 185 -11.58 -6.48 -1.01
CA ALA A 185 -11.28 -6.12 -2.40
C ALA A 185 -12.02 -7.02 -3.41
N ALA A 186 -12.25 -8.28 -3.06
CA ALA A 186 -12.99 -9.23 -3.88
C ALA A 186 -14.51 -9.21 -3.67
N GLY A 187 -15.04 -8.33 -2.80
CA GLY A 187 -16.47 -8.25 -2.50
C GLY A 187 -17.03 -9.48 -1.77
N ARG A 188 -16.20 -10.21 -1.02
CA ARG A 188 -16.56 -11.48 -0.35
C ARG A 188 -16.98 -11.33 1.12
N LEU A 189 -16.82 -10.15 1.71
CA LEU A 189 -17.28 -9.90 3.07
C LEU A 189 -18.80 -9.75 3.12
N SER A 190 -19.42 -10.24 4.19
CA SER A 190 -20.88 -10.20 4.39
C SER A 190 -21.22 -10.30 5.87
N GLY A 191 -22.45 -9.97 6.25
CA GLY A 191 -22.89 -9.94 7.65
C GLY A 191 -22.58 -8.62 8.35
N GLY A 192 -23.26 -8.36 9.46
CA GLY A 192 -23.06 -7.14 10.26
C GLY A 192 -23.15 -5.87 9.43
N SER A 193 -22.18 -4.98 9.61
CA SER A 193 -22.04 -3.70 8.90
C SER A 193 -21.98 -3.85 7.37
N TRP A 194 -21.50 -5.00 6.85
CA TRP A 194 -21.43 -5.23 5.40
C TRP A 194 -22.80 -5.34 4.73
N ASN A 195 -23.86 -5.65 5.49
CA ASN A 195 -25.22 -5.73 4.94
C ASN A 195 -25.81 -4.35 4.59
N GLU A 196 -25.19 -3.27 5.09
CA GLU A 196 -25.59 -1.89 4.81
C GLU A 196 -24.84 -1.30 3.62
N LEU A 197 -23.91 -2.07 3.02
CA LEU A 197 -23.02 -1.60 1.97
C LEU A 197 -23.09 -2.48 0.72
N ASN A 198 -22.96 -1.86 -0.44
CA ASN A 198 -22.44 -2.56 -1.60
C ASN A 198 -20.92 -2.70 -1.46
N VAL A 199 -20.45 -3.88 -1.02
CA VAL A 199 -19.04 -4.13 -0.64
C VAL A 199 -18.04 -3.75 -1.74
N SER A 200 -18.32 -4.10 -3.00
CA SER A 200 -17.43 -3.75 -4.12
C SER A 200 -17.37 -2.24 -4.40
N ARG A 201 -18.46 -1.51 -4.17
CA ARG A 201 -18.49 -0.05 -4.28
C ARG A 201 -17.81 0.61 -3.08
N ALA A 202 -18.01 0.08 -1.88
CA ALA A 202 -17.32 0.53 -0.66
C ALA A 202 -15.79 0.43 -0.81
N TRP A 203 -15.28 -0.66 -1.39
CA TRP A 203 -13.86 -0.79 -1.75
C TRP A 203 -13.39 0.34 -2.66
N SER A 204 -14.16 0.66 -3.71
CA SER A 204 -13.84 1.72 -4.66
C SER A 204 -13.81 3.11 -3.99
N VAL A 205 -14.77 3.39 -3.09
CA VAL A 205 -14.81 4.63 -2.30
C VAL A 205 -13.55 4.77 -1.44
N CYS A 206 -13.20 3.72 -0.70
CA CYS A 206 -12.03 3.73 0.18
C CYS A 206 -10.73 3.92 -0.61
N MET A 207 -10.52 3.12 -1.66
CA MET A 207 -9.29 3.14 -2.45
C MET A 207 -9.06 4.48 -3.14
N ARG A 208 -10.13 5.20 -3.54
CA ARG A 208 -9.99 6.53 -4.12
C ARG A 208 -9.36 7.52 -3.14
N ALA A 209 -9.79 7.53 -1.87
CA ALA A 209 -9.21 8.41 -0.85
C ALA A 209 -7.82 7.95 -0.41
N ILE A 210 -7.62 6.63 -0.24
CA ILE A 210 -6.32 6.04 0.14
C ILE A 210 -5.25 6.34 -0.92
N LEU A 211 -5.52 6.03 -2.19
CA LEU A 211 -4.55 6.25 -3.27
C LEU A 211 -4.31 7.73 -3.52
N SER A 212 -5.34 8.56 -3.39
CA SER A 212 -5.18 10.01 -3.46
C SER A 212 -4.27 10.53 -2.35
N GLY A 213 -4.40 10.02 -1.12
CA GLY A 213 -3.51 10.37 -0.01
C GLY A 213 -2.08 9.92 -0.28
N PHE A 214 -1.90 8.63 -0.53
CA PHE A 214 -0.60 8.00 -0.74
C PHE A 214 0.20 8.64 -1.89
N TYR A 215 -0.38 8.69 -3.10
CA TYR A 215 0.31 9.23 -4.28
C TYR A 215 0.37 10.76 -4.33
N SER A 216 -0.16 11.47 -3.34
CA SER A 216 0.10 12.91 -3.18
C SER A 216 1.32 13.22 -2.33
N HIS A 217 1.89 12.23 -1.66
CA HIS A 217 2.99 12.41 -0.72
C HIS A 217 4.37 12.32 -1.41
N PRO A 218 5.31 13.24 -1.13
CA PRO A 218 6.65 13.22 -1.72
C PRO A 218 7.42 11.91 -1.55
N TRP A 219 7.20 11.20 -0.45
CA TRP A 219 7.88 9.92 -0.21
C TRP A 219 7.47 8.85 -1.23
N ALA A 220 6.17 8.77 -1.57
CA ALA A 220 5.69 7.88 -2.63
C ALA A 220 6.25 8.30 -4.00
N TRP A 221 6.47 9.60 -4.23
CA TRP A 221 7.10 10.10 -5.46
C TRP A 221 8.55 9.65 -5.59
N ASN A 222 9.31 9.64 -4.49
CA ASN A 222 10.66 9.09 -4.47
C ASN A 222 10.68 7.60 -4.80
N GLU A 223 9.71 6.84 -4.29
CA GLU A 223 9.59 5.40 -4.52
C GLU A 223 9.40 5.08 -6.01
N ILE A 224 8.52 5.84 -6.67
CA ILE A 224 8.15 5.62 -8.09
C ILE A 224 8.98 6.45 -9.07
N GLY A 225 9.89 7.31 -8.59
CA GLY A 225 10.72 8.18 -9.42
C GLY A 225 9.96 9.33 -10.09
N PHE A 226 8.86 9.78 -9.49
CA PHE A 226 8.06 10.87 -10.03
C PHE A 226 8.74 12.23 -9.80
N GLY A 227 8.80 13.03 -10.86
CA GLY A 227 9.47 14.35 -10.93
C GLY A 227 8.89 15.46 -10.03
N GLY A 228 7.78 15.19 -9.35
CA GLY A 228 7.00 16.19 -8.65
C GLY A 228 6.20 17.08 -9.61
N PRO A 229 5.55 18.14 -9.11
CA PRO A 229 4.70 19.02 -9.90
C PRO A 229 5.46 19.68 -11.06
N ALA A 230 4.77 19.76 -12.21
CA ALA A 230 5.34 20.31 -13.43
C ALA A 230 5.44 21.84 -13.45
N TYR A 231 4.49 22.56 -12.85
CA TYR A 231 4.47 24.03 -12.97
C TYR A 231 5.59 24.67 -12.14
N PRO A 232 6.32 25.67 -12.68
CA PRO A 232 6.16 26.35 -13.96
C PRO A 232 6.93 25.70 -15.14
N ARG A 233 7.75 24.68 -14.89
CA ARG A 233 8.63 24.06 -15.91
C ARG A 233 7.87 23.32 -17.02
N GLY A 234 6.66 22.84 -16.75
CA GLY A 234 5.98 21.83 -17.57
C GLY A 234 6.61 20.44 -17.42
N TYR A 235 5.90 19.38 -17.83
CA TYR A 235 6.57 18.12 -18.16
C TYR A 235 7.04 18.23 -19.62
N MET A 236 8.29 17.88 -19.93
CA MET A 236 8.79 17.86 -21.31
C MET A 236 8.22 16.69 -22.14
N ARG A 237 7.37 15.84 -21.55
CA ARG A 237 6.68 14.74 -22.24
C ARG A 237 5.57 15.23 -23.20
N THR A 238 6.01 15.76 -24.34
CA THR A 238 5.28 15.78 -25.63
C THR A 238 6.12 15.20 -26.79
N GLY A 239 7.26 14.55 -26.50
CA GLY A 239 8.19 13.98 -27.50
C GLY A 239 8.43 12.45 -27.39
N ALA A 240 9.30 11.91 -28.27
CA ALA A 240 9.54 10.48 -28.46
C ALA A 240 9.93 9.69 -27.19
N LEU A 241 9.59 8.39 -27.17
CA LEU A 241 9.51 7.47 -26.02
C LEU A 241 10.79 7.21 -25.18
N ASN A 242 11.90 7.94 -25.38
CA ASN A 242 13.19 7.67 -24.71
C ASN A 242 13.91 8.92 -24.15
N THR A 243 13.23 10.06 -24.00
CA THR A 243 13.83 11.26 -23.40
C THR A 243 13.47 11.35 -21.93
N THR A 244 14.47 11.25 -21.05
CA THR A 244 14.33 11.48 -19.61
C THR A 244 14.28 12.98 -19.32
N GLU A 245 13.48 13.41 -18.36
CA GLU A 245 13.58 14.78 -17.82
C GLU A 245 14.99 14.99 -17.22
N PRO A 246 15.58 16.20 -17.23
CA PRO A 246 16.88 16.48 -16.62
C PRO A 246 16.96 16.12 -15.14
N SER A 247 15.82 16.11 -14.45
CA SER A 247 15.68 15.70 -13.05
C SER A 247 15.27 14.23 -12.88
N GLU A 248 14.93 13.52 -13.96
CA GLU A 248 14.53 12.11 -13.91
C GLU A 248 15.78 11.24 -13.84
N SER A 249 15.92 10.51 -12.74
CA SER A 249 16.97 9.52 -12.59
C SER A 249 16.57 8.23 -13.27
N ARG A 250 17.52 7.55 -13.93
CA ARG A 250 17.27 6.17 -14.37
C ARG A 250 17.04 5.29 -13.15
N GLY A 251 16.00 4.47 -13.17
CA GLY A 251 15.74 3.49 -12.12
C GLY A 251 16.96 2.59 -11.91
N ALA A 252 17.29 2.27 -10.66
CA ALA A 252 18.42 1.41 -10.32
C ALA A 252 18.23 -0.04 -10.79
N THR A 253 17.01 -0.41 -11.17
CA THR A 253 16.66 -1.71 -11.75
C THR A 253 15.99 -1.54 -13.11
N GLN A 254 16.33 -2.42 -14.06
CA GLN A 254 15.70 -2.50 -15.39
C GLN A 254 14.40 -3.34 -15.36
N GLU A 255 13.89 -3.65 -14.17
CA GLU A 255 12.76 -4.56 -13.99
C GLU A 255 11.45 -3.87 -14.37
N ASP A 256 10.70 -4.43 -15.33
CA ASP A 256 9.39 -3.90 -15.72
C ASP A 256 8.32 -4.36 -14.70
N PRO A 257 7.70 -3.45 -13.92
CA PRO A 257 6.69 -3.84 -12.94
C PRO A 257 5.38 -4.31 -13.58
N VAL A 258 5.18 -4.05 -14.88
CA VAL A 258 3.97 -4.42 -15.62
C VAL A 258 4.36 -4.93 -17.01
N GLY A 259 5.06 -6.07 -17.07
CA GLY A 259 5.25 -6.83 -18.30
C GLY A 259 3.89 -7.25 -18.89
N THR A 260 3.30 -6.35 -19.67
CA THR A 260 1.94 -6.44 -20.21
C THR A 260 1.94 -7.32 -21.45
N VAL A 261 1.11 -8.36 -21.43
CA VAL A 261 0.27 -8.83 -22.54
C VAL A 261 0.82 -8.50 -23.92
N ARG A 262 1.80 -9.28 -24.38
CA ARG A 262 2.18 -9.33 -25.80
C ARG A 262 2.79 -10.68 -26.15
N ARG A 263 1.96 -11.72 -26.08
CA ARG A 263 2.21 -12.98 -26.80
C ARG A 263 0.93 -13.81 -26.94
N GLU A 264 -0.14 -13.22 -27.49
CA GLU A 264 -1.29 -14.01 -27.94
C GLU A 264 -2.10 -13.29 -29.03
N SER A 265 -1.41 -12.68 -29.99
CA SER A 265 -2.05 -12.16 -31.21
C SER A 265 -1.32 -12.56 -32.49
N GLU A 266 -0.50 -13.63 -32.44
CA GLU A 266 0.11 -14.24 -33.61
C GLU A 266 -0.10 -15.75 -33.58
N GLU A 267 -1.35 -16.20 -33.68
CA GLU A 267 -1.67 -17.52 -34.23
C GLU A 267 -3.16 -17.59 -34.61
N PHE A 268 -3.49 -16.95 -35.74
CA PHE A 268 -4.62 -17.37 -36.57
C PHE A 268 -4.13 -17.44 -38.03
N PRO A 269 -3.63 -18.60 -38.50
CA PRO A 269 -3.71 -18.91 -39.92
C PRO A 269 -5.17 -19.24 -40.25
N GLY A 270 -5.66 -18.71 -41.38
CA GLY A 270 -7.05 -18.83 -41.82
C GLY A 270 -7.49 -20.24 -42.21
#